data_AF-A0A4Y8Q6D0-F1
#
_entry.id   AF-A0A4Y8Q6D0-F1
#
_cell.length_a   1.000
_cell.length_b   1.000
_cell.length_c   1.000
_cell.angle_alpha   90.00
_cell.angle_beta   90.00
_cell.angle_gamma   90.00
#
_symmetry.space_group_name_H-M   'P 1'
#
loop_
_entity.id
_entity.type
_entity.pdbx_description
1 polymer ?
#
loop_
_entity_poly.entity_id
_entity_poly.type
_entity_poly.pdbx_seq_one_letter_code
_entity_poly.pdbx_strand_id
1 'polypeptide(L)'
;MKKVIATVTAAVALLASGSLAYNGVQAATENEGQIMVPVIVNGHKVKFPDTEPYVDSNGRTMVPVRFVSEKLGGKVDWNAATRTVTIATQGKSISLTIGSKAPTVNGHSVELDTAAAMVDGRTMVPLRFVSEALESKVTWDEGAHAVQITDAAYQAKIDNGTVKLDAWGRELSGEADERWNKLADVPEFVYELAAPADLNNKSFIAKYGSSWADKAHVDKWADHVREYYKAQLNVDYRNIDTESFTEAIVTNMGLDGFATSEARQEMPNYIAWLKQNHVILRGYADPENSLVRYARSGPIFRTHFKFMIVEADDTTQTVMDNWNASVFSDSFEMKKGVWYDGYADVSLTTNFGNNQEEHYALRYTENMFLKERYKYEENK
;
A
#
# COMPACT_ATOMS: atom_id res chain seq x y z
N MET A 1 85.69 -11.49 -25.55
CA MET A 1 84.83 -11.23 -26.73
C MET A 1 83.80 -12.34 -26.86
N LYS A 2 82.58 -11.97 -27.31
CA LYS A 2 81.44 -12.80 -27.77
C LYS A 2 80.46 -13.35 -26.70
N LYS A 3 79.27 -12.77 -26.73
CA LYS A 3 77.98 -13.21 -26.13
C LYS A 3 77.39 -14.37 -26.96
N VAL A 4 76.72 -15.34 -26.34
CA VAL A 4 75.67 -16.17 -26.96
C VAL A 4 74.63 -16.63 -25.92
N ILE A 5 73.40 -16.13 -26.09
CA ILE A 5 72.06 -16.78 -25.99
C ILE A 5 71.77 -17.69 -24.78
N ALA A 6 70.84 -17.25 -23.92
CA ALA A 6 70.12 -18.11 -22.98
C ALA A 6 68.65 -18.21 -23.40
N THR A 7 68.25 -19.43 -23.77
CA THR A 7 66.90 -19.82 -24.18
C THR A 7 66.03 -20.02 -22.94
N VAL A 8 64.88 -19.34 -22.87
CA VAL A 8 63.86 -19.55 -21.84
C VAL A 8 62.91 -20.64 -22.34
N THR A 9 62.84 -21.76 -21.64
CA THR A 9 61.87 -22.83 -21.89
C THR A 9 60.80 -22.78 -20.80
N ALA A 10 59.54 -22.78 -21.24
CA ALA A 10 58.34 -22.68 -20.42
C ALA A 10 58.11 -23.92 -19.54
N ALA A 11 57.55 -23.69 -18.34
CA ALA A 11 56.83 -24.70 -17.57
C ALA A 11 55.57 -24.05 -16.97
N VAL A 12 54.42 -24.65 -17.27
CA VAL A 12 53.09 -24.29 -16.79
C VAL A 12 52.96 -24.67 -15.31
N ALA A 13 52.44 -23.76 -14.48
CA ALA A 13 51.91 -24.09 -13.16
C ALA A 13 50.51 -23.45 -13.02
N LEU A 14 49.48 -24.30 -12.99
CA LEU A 14 48.13 -23.94 -12.58
C LEU A 14 48.15 -23.49 -11.12
N LEU A 15 47.69 -22.27 -10.85
CA LEU A 15 47.27 -21.84 -9.51
C LEU A 15 45.74 -21.79 -9.48
N ALA A 16 45.14 -22.85 -8.95
CA ALA A 16 43.78 -22.84 -8.45
C ALA A 16 43.80 -22.14 -7.08
N SER A 17 43.49 -20.83 -7.05
CA SER A 17 43.17 -20.14 -5.81
C SER A 17 41.70 -20.38 -5.49
N GLY A 18 41.45 -21.15 -4.43
CA GLY A 18 40.11 -21.43 -3.91
C GLY A 18 39.37 -20.15 -3.55
N SER A 19 38.17 -20.03 -4.09
CA SER A 19 37.16 -19.05 -3.71
C SER A 19 36.65 -19.38 -2.30
N LEU A 20 36.85 -18.45 -1.37
CA LEU A 20 36.15 -18.42 -0.09
C LEU A 20 34.65 -18.28 -0.38
N ALA A 21 33.88 -19.31 -0.01
CA ALA A 21 32.42 -19.26 -0.01
C ALA A 21 31.97 -18.22 1.02
N TYR A 22 31.62 -17.04 0.53
CA TYR A 22 30.85 -16.07 1.30
C TYR A 22 29.44 -16.66 1.39
N ASN A 23 29.04 -17.12 2.58
CA ASN A 23 27.65 -17.45 2.87
C ASN A 23 26.85 -16.17 2.72
N GLY A 24 26.30 -15.97 1.53
CA GLY A 24 25.40 -14.88 1.22
C GLY A 24 24.24 -14.92 2.20
N VAL A 25 24.10 -13.86 2.98
CA VAL A 25 22.80 -13.45 3.48
C VAL A 25 21.95 -13.29 2.23
N GLN A 26 21.08 -14.27 1.98
CA GLN A 26 20.14 -14.21 0.89
C GLN A 26 19.25 -13.01 1.18
N ALA A 27 19.48 -11.92 0.44
CA ALA A 27 18.55 -10.81 0.42
C ALA A 27 17.18 -11.40 0.08
N ALA A 28 16.17 -11.09 0.89
CA ALA A 28 14.80 -11.40 0.54
C ALA A 28 14.58 -10.86 -0.87
N THR A 29 14.13 -11.74 -1.78
CA THR A 29 13.85 -11.39 -3.17
C THR A 29 12.92 -10.18 -3.17
N GLU A 30 13.41 -9.08 -3.73
CA GLU A 30 12.71 -7.81 -3.83
C GLU A 30 11.37 -7.99 -4.56
N ASN A 31 10.27 -7.58 -3.91
CA ASN A 31 9.01 -7.18 -4.55
C ASN A 31 8.21 -8.25 -5.33
N GLU A 32 7.99 -9.43 -4.78
CA GLU A 32 6.81 -10.21 -5.18
C GLU A 32 5.57 -9.67 -4.45
N GLY A 33 4.88 -8.73 -5.10
CA GLY A 33 3.54 -8.26 -4.71
C GLY A 33 3.51 -7.48 -3.40
N GLN A 34 3.80 -6.18 -3.47
CA GLN A 34 3.34 -5.24 -2.44
C GLN A 34 1.81 -5.30 -2.39
N ILE A 35 1.27 -6.18 -1.56
CA ILE A 35 -0.11 -6.10 -1.10
C ILE A 35 -0.06 -5.03 -0.03
N MET A 36 -0.60 -3.85 -0.33
CA MET A 36 -0.88 -2.88 0.71
C MET A 36 -1.79 -3.56 1.74
N VAL A 37 -1.32 -3.59 2.99
CA VAL A 37 -2.09 -4.05 4.13
C VAL A 37 -2.30 -2.86 5.06
N PRO A 38 -3.47 -2.19 5.03
CA PRO A 38 -3.80 -1.17 6.01
C PRO A 38 -3.64 -1.73 7.42
N VAL A 39 -2.81 -1.07 8.22
CA VAL A 39 -2.64 -1.39 9.65
C VAL A 39 -3.34 -0.31 10.44
N ILE A 40 -4.36 -0.69 11.20
CA ILE A 40 -5.15 0.22 12.03
C ILE A 40 -4.81 -0.09 13.48
N VAL A 41 -4.18 0.86 14.17
CA VAL A 41 -3.86 0.76 15.59
C VAL A 41 -4.77 1.71 16.34
N ASN A 42 -5.58 1.16 17.25
CA ASN A 42 -6.49 1.94 18.08
C ASN A 42 -7.32 2.94 17.25
N GLY A 43 -8.00 2.41 16.23
CA GLY A 43 -8.88 3.18 15.34
C GLY A 43 -8.19 4.08 14.32
N HIS A 44 -6.86 4.16 14.33
CA HIS A 44 -6.11 5.02 13.42
C HIS A 44 -5.22 4.21 12.47
N LYS A 45 -5.33 4.47 11.16
CA LYS A 45 -4.41 3.96 10.14
C LYS A 45 -2.99 4.43 10.47
N VAL A 46 -2.05 3.49 10.46
CA VAL A 46 -0.63 3.75 10.61
C VAL A 46 -0.10 4.26 9.28
N LYS A 47 0.52 5.44 9.29
CA LYS A 47 1.25 5.97 8.15
C LYS A 47 2.66 5.42 8.13
N PHE A 48 3.01 4.74 7.05
CA PHE A 48 4.37 4.29 6.77
C PHE A 48 4.98 5.27 5.76
N PRO A 49 5.98 6.08 6.11
CA PRO A 49 6.49 7.12 5.21
C PRO A 49 7.31 6.54 4.06
N ASP A 50 8.16 5.54 4.32
CA ASP A 50 9.19 5.09 3.38
C ASP A 50 9.19 3.59 3.07
N THR A 51 8.81 2.74 4.03
CA THR A 51 8.77 1.29 3.84
C THR A 51 7.40 0.75 4.23
N GLU A 52 6.70 0.14 3.27
CA GLU A 52 5.38 -0.45 3.48
C GLU A 52 5.44 -1.83 4.17
N PRO A 53 4.34 -2.24 4.82
CA PRO A 53 4.09 -3.64 5.15
C PRO A 53 4.16 -4.54 3.91
N TYR A 54 4.55 -5.79 4.11
CA TYR A 54 4.47 -6.83 3.08
C TYR A 54 4.12 -8.18 3.69
N VAL A 55 3.72 -9.14 2.87
CA VAL A 55 3.54 -10.54 3.28
C VAL A 55 4.79 -11.32 2.86
N ASP A 56 5.47 -11.96 3.80
CA ASP A 56 6.65 -12.76 3.50
C ASP A 56 6.31 -14.12 2.87
N SER A 57 7.33 -14.88 2.48
CA SER A 57 7.17 -16.22 1.89
C SER A 57 6.53 -17.24 2.84
N ASN A 58 6.43 -16.95 4.14
CA ASN A 58 5.77 -17.79 5.15
C ASN A 58 4.33 -17.33 5.40
N GLY A 59 3.81 -16.37 4.63
CA GLY A 59 2.47 -15.83 4.81
C GLY A 59 2.33 -14.93 6.05
N ARG A 60 3.42 -14.31 6.51
CA ARG A 60 3.41 -13.39 7.65
C ARG A 60 3.41 -11.94 7.18
N THR A 61 2.48 -11.14 7.69
CA THR A 61 2.52 -9.68 7.53
C THR A 61 3.70 -9.12 8.33
N MET A 62 4.71 -8.64 7.60
CA MET A 62 5.89 -7.99 8.10
C MET A 62 5.67 -6.48 8.10
N VAL A 63 6.00 -5.80 9.20
CA VAL A 63 5.80 -4.35 9.35
C VAL A 63 7.04 -3.66 9.89
N PRO A 64 7.28 -2.39 9.53
CA PRO A 64 8.36 -1.63 10.14
C PRO A 64 8.01 -1.38 11.61
N VAL A 65 8.78 -2.02 12.48
CA VAL A 65 8.46 -2.22 13.90
C VAL A 65 8.17 -0.92 14.67
N ARG A 66 8.86 0.16 14.31
CA ARG A 66 8.77 1.46 14.98
C ARG A 66 7.35 2.03 14.93
N PHE A 67 6.75 2.10 13.74
CA PHE A 67 5.48 2.81 13.54
C PHE A 67 4.33 2.14 14.28
N VAL A 68 4.32 0.81 14.35
CA VAL A 68 3.31 0.05 15.11
C VAL A 68 3.59 0.15 16.62
N SER A 69 4.85 -0.07 17.03
CA SER A 69 5.20 -0.10 18.46
C SER A 69 5.00 1.24 19.15
N GLU A 70 5.37 2.36 18.50
CA GLU A 70 5.21 3.71 19.07
C GLU A 70 3.74 4.10 19.21
N LYS A 71 2.87 3.66 18.29
CA LYS A 71 1.42 3.85 18.39
C LYS A 71 0.80 3.08 19.55
N LEU A 72 1.42 1.97 19.95
CA LEU A 72 1.07 1.18 21.13
C LEU A 72 1.81 1.64 22.41
N GLY A 73 2.42 2.83 22.39
CA GLY A 73 3.10 3.41 23.55
C GLY A 73 4.50 2.85 23.84
N GLY A 74 5.07 2.07 22.92
CA GLY A 74 6.44 1.57 23.03
C GLY A 74 7.49 2.57 22.57
N LYS A 75 8.59 2.66 23.32
CA LYS A 75 9.80 3.38 22.91
C LYS A 75 10.71 2.43 22.13
N VAL A 76 11.10 2.80 20.91
CA VAL A 76 11.90 1.96 20.03
C VAL A 76 13.32 2.51 19.88
N ASP A 77 14.31 1.74 20.34
CA ASP A 77 15.73 2.04 20.23
C ASP A 77 16.43 1.06 19.28
N TRP A 78 17.44 1.53 18.55
CA TRP A 78 18.26 0.71 17.64
C TRP A 78 19.72 0.71 18.08
N ASN A 79 20.29 -0.49 18.20
CA ASN A 79 21.73 -0.69 18.40
C ASN A 79 22.36 -1.20 17.10
N ALA A 80 23.11 -0.33 16.42
CA ALA A 80 23.78 -0.67 15.17
C ALA A 80 24.90 -1.72 15.34
N ALA A 81 25.61 -1.71 16.47
CA ALA A 81 26.73 -2.62 16.71
C ALA A 81 26.27 -4.07 16.85
N THR A 82 25.13 -4.29 17.51
CA THR A 82 24.55 -5.63 17.70
C THR A 82 23.46 -5.96 16.69
N ARG A 83 23.08 -4.99 15.83
CA ARG A 83 21.95 -5.08 14.91
C ARG A 83 20.65 -5.47 15.62
N THR A 84 20.39 -4.81 16.74
CA THR A 84 19.27 -5.13 17.64
C THR A 84 18.31 -3.95 17.77
N VAL A 85 17.02 -4.19 17.56
CA VAL A 85 15.94 -3.29 17.98
C VAL A 85 15.49 -3.68 19.38
N THR A 86 15.36 -2.68 20.25
CA THR A 86 14.74 -2.83 21.57
C THR A 86 13.46 -2.01 21.61
N ILE A 87 12.38 -2.61 22.08
CA ILE A 87 11.10 -1.94 22.33
C ILE A 87 10.85 -1.97 23.84
N ALA A 88 10.63 -0.82 24.46
CA ALA A 88 10.33 -0.72 25.88
C ALA A 88 8.99 -0.04 26.12
N THR A 89 8.15 -0.63 26.96
CA THR A 89 6.90 -0.03 27.47
C THR A 89 6.89 -0.06 29.00
N GLN A 90 5.81 0.40 29.64
CA GLN A 90 5.61 0.20 31.07
C GLN A 90 5.44 -1.30 31.38
N GLY A 91 6.55 -1.97 31.73
CA GLY A 91 6.56 -3.37 32.17
C GLY A 91 6.90 -4.42 31.11
N LYS A 92 7.22 -4.00 29.87
CA LYS A 92 7.66 -4.90 28.79
C LYS A 92 8.97 -4.42 28.16
N SER A 93 9.85 -5.38 27.88
CA SER A 93 11.06 -5.17 27.10
C SER A 93 11.15 -6.26 26.03
N ILE A 94 11.13 -5.86 24.76
CA ILE A 94 11.26 -6.75 23.62
C ILE A 94 12.60 -6.46 22.96
N SER A 95 13.38 -7.50 22.66
CA SER A 95 14.66 -7.39 21.94
C SER A 95 14.64 -8.28 20.70
N LEU A 96 14.92 -7.67 19.56
CA LEU A 96 14.83 -8.26 18.23
C LEU A 96 16.17 -8.06 17.52
N THR A 97 16.88 -9.14 17.22
CA THR A 97 18.12 -9.08 16.43
C THR A 97 17.84 -9.43 14.99
N ILE A 98 18.33 -8.61 14.04
CA ILE A 98 18.14 -8.85 12.61
C ILE A 98 18.71 -10.22 12.22
N GLY A 99 17.93 -10.99 11.46
CA GLY A 99 18.26 -12.35 11.03
C GLY A 99 17.95 -13.42 12.08
N SER A 100 17.53 -13.05 13.29
CA SER A 100 17.13 -14.00 14.33
C SER A 100 15.63 -14.31 14.25
N LYS A 101 15.31 -15.60 14.45
CA LYS A 101 13.95 -16.10 14.70
C LYS A 101 13.62 -16.20 16.20
N ALA A 102 14.55 -15.81 17.06
CA ALA A 102 14.42 -15.97 18.51
C ALA A 102 14.54 -14.60 19.23
N PRO A 103 13.56 -13.69 19.09
CA PRO A 103 13.50 -12.50 19.93
C PRO A 103 13.31 -12.85 21.40
N THR A 104 13.60 -11.90 22.29
CA THR A 104 13.29 -12.05 23.72
C THR A 104 12.21 -11.08 24.16
N VAL A 105 11.26 -11.55 24.97
CA VAL A 105 10.28 -10.73 25.68
C VAL A 105 10.55 -10.87 27.18
N ASN A 106 10.86 -9.76 27.85
CA ASN A 106 11.27 -9.71 29.25
C ASN A 106 12.43 -10.68 29.57
N GLY A 107 13.38 -10.82 28.64
CA GLY A 107 14.53 -11.72 28.77
C GLY A 107 14.25 -13.19 28.44
N HIS A 108 13.00 -13.56 28.16
CA HIS A 108 12.64 -14.92 27.75
C HIS A 108 12.57 -15.04 26.23
N SER A 109 13.25 -16.02 25.66
CA SER A 109 13.24 -16.27 24.22
C SER A 109 11.86 -16.74 23.74
N VAL A 110 11.40 -16.20 22.61
CA VAL A 110 10.19 -16.61 21.89
C VAL A 110 10.62 -17.06 20.51
N GLU A 111 10.18 -18.24 20.06
CA GLU A 111 10.48 -18.74 18.72
C GLU A 111 9.47 -18.21 17.70
N LEU A 112 9.98 -17.71 16.57
CA LEU A 112 9.22 -17.26 15.41
C LEU A 112 9.47 -18.18 14.22
N ASP A 113 8.48 -18.32 13.36
CA ASP A 113 8.62 -19.05 12.10
C ASP A 113 9.36 -18.26 11.01
N THR A 114 9.35 -16.93 11.11
CA THR A 114 10.11 -15.99 10.26
C THR A 114 11.05 -15.11 11.07
N ALA A 115 12.14 -14.68 10.44
CA ALA A 115 13.18 -13.87 11.07
C ALA A 115 12.87 -12.38 10.97
N ALA A 116 13.32 -11.59 11.94
CA ALA A 116 13.35 -10.14 11.78
C ALA A 116 14.25 -9.78 10.59
N ALA A 117 13.74 -8.97 9.67
CA ALA A 117 14.44 -8.61 8.43
C ALA A 117 14.78 -7.11 8.41
N MET A 118 15.72 -6.74 7.54
CA MET A 118 16.00 -5.34 7.23
C MET A 118 15.61 -5.09 5.78
N VAL A 119 14.66 -4.19 5.55
CA VAL A 119 14.16 -3.79 4.22
C VAL A 119 14.17 -2.28 4.17
N ASP A 120 14.80 -1.69 3.15
CA ASP A 120 14.91 -0.24 2.95
C ASP A 120 15.36 0.54 4.19
N GLY A 121 16.29 -0.04 4.97
CA GLY A 121 16.80 0.57 6.21
C GLY A 121 15.83 0.50 7.40
N ARG A 122 14.70 -0.19 7.27
CA ARG A 122 13.73 -0.44 8.35
C ARG A 122 13.83 -1.88 8.86
N THR A 123 13.62 -2.03 10.17
CA THR A 123 13.51 -3.36 10.79
C THR A 123 12.08 -3.85 10.65
N MET A 124 11.92 -4.93 9.89
CA MET A 124 10.64 -5.58 9.59
C MET A 124 10.45 -6.77 10.53
N VAL A 125 9.30 -6.83 11.18
CA VAL A 125 8.96 -7.91 12.14
C VAL A 125 7.55 -8.41 11.89
N PRO A 126 7.21 -9.64 12.28
CA PRO A 126 5.83 -10.11 12.21
C PRO A 126 4.93 -9.21 13.05
N LEU A 127 3.93 -8.60 12.40
CA LEU A 127 3.02 -7.64 13.03
C LEU A 127 2.35 -8.24 14.26
N ARG A 128 1.88 -9.49 14.14
CA ARG A 128 1.16 -10.16 15.22
C ARG A 128 2.05 -10.35 16.45
N PHE A 129 3.29 -10.80 16.25
CA PHE A 129 4.24 -10.98 17.36
C PHE A 129 4.45 -9.68 18.12
N VAL A 130 4.79 -8.58 17.42
CA VAL A 130 5.08 -7.32 18.12
C VAL A 130 3.84 -6.78 18.83
N SER A 131 2.66 -6.87 18.21
CA SER A 131 1.41 -6.38 18.80
C SER A 131 1.00 -7.19 20.04
N GLU A 132 1.07 -8.52 19.98
CA GLU A 132 0.71 -9.40 21.11
C GLU A 132 1.75 -9.33 22.24
N ALA A 133 3.03 -9.17 21.92
CA ALA A 133 4.07 -8.93 22.92
C ALA A 133 3.87 -7.60 23.68
N LEU A 134 3.19 -6.64 23.03
CA LEU A 134 2.73 -5.37 23.60
C LEU A 134 1.29 -5.47 24.14
N GLU A 135 0.80 -6.69 24.40
CA GLU A 135 -0.50 -6.98 25.03
C GLU A 135 -1.72 -6.43 24.27
N SER A 136 -1.59 -6.29 22.95
CA SER A 136 -2.66 -5.83 22.07
C SER A 136 -3.31 -6.99 21.31
N LYS A 137 -4.62 -6.90 21.10
CA LYS A 137 -5.40 -7.85 20.31
C LYS A 137 -5.22 -7.54 18.82
N VAL A 138 -4.99 -8.57 18.01
CA VAL A 138 -4.87 -8.46 16.55
C VAL A 138 -6.00 -9.22 15.86
N THR A 139 -6.72 -8.57 14.96
CA THR A 139 -7.73 -9.21 14.10
C THR A 139 -7.56 -8.80 12.64
N TRP A 140 -8.01 -9.66 11.73
CA TRP A 140 -8.05 -9.38 10.30
C TRP A 140 -9.49 -9.04 9.89
N ASP A 141 -9.66 -7.94 9.17
CA ASP A 141 -10.90 -7.61 8.46
C ASP A 141 -10.73 -8.02 6.99
N GLU A 142 -11.44 -9.06 6.58
CA GLU A 142 -11.32 -9.65 5.26
C GLU A 142 -11.75 -8.70 4.14
N GLY A 143 -12.92 -8.06 4.25
CA GLY A 143 -13.42 -7.16 3.20
C GLY A 143 -12.71 -5.80 3.18
N ALA A 144 -12.14 -5.36 4.30
CA ALA A 144 -11.29 -4.18 4.34
C ALA A 144 -9.84 -4.45 3.91
N HIS A 145 -9.45 -5.72 3.81
CA HIS A 145 -8.06 -6.15 3.68
C HIS A 145 -7.13 -5.54 4.76
N ALA A 146 -7.65 -5.31 5.97
CA ALA A 146 -6.99 -4.53 7.00
C ALA A 146 -6.68 -5.33 8.27
N VAL A 147 -5.54 -5.03 8.88
CA VAL A 147 -5.20 -5.53 10.22
C VAL A 147 -5.65 -4.51 11.26
N GLN A 148 -6.45 -4.97 12.22
CA GLN A 148 -6.92 -4.20 13.35
C GLN A 148 -6.12 -4.59 14.59
N ILE A 149 -5.54 -3.61 15.26
CA ILE A 149 -4.78 -3.77 16.50
C ILE A 149 -5.42 -2.89 17.57
N THR A 150 -5.86 -3.50 18.66
CA THR A 150 -6.53 -2.81 19.77
C THR A 150 -5.88 -3.19 21.09
N ASP A 151 -5.40 -2.19 21.83
CA ASP A 151 -4.97 -2.38 23.22
C ASP A 151 -6.16 -2.31 24.21
N ALA A 152 -5.95 -2.78 25.44
CA ALA A 152 -7.00 -2.84 26.46
C ALA A 152 -7.52 -1.45 26.88
N ALA A 153 -6.66 -0.42 26.89
CA ALA A 153 -7.05 0.92 27.29
C ALA A 153 -7.95 1.56 26.22
N TYR A 154 -7.67 1.31 24.95
CA TYR A 154 -8.50 1.75 23.84
C TYR A 154 -9.82 0.99 23.78
N GLN A 155 -9.80 -0.34 24.01
CA GLN A 155 -11.04 -1.12 24.12
C GLN A 155 -11.97 -0.56 25.20
N ALA A 156 -11.44 -0.18 26.37
CA ALA A 156 -12.23 0.43 27.43
C ALA A 156 -12.90 1.75 27.01
N LYS A 157 -12.27 2.54 26.12
CA LYS A 157 -12.87 3.77 25.55
C LYS A 157 -14.00 3.47 24.58
N ILE A 158 -13.89 2.37 23.83
CA ILE A 158 -14.98 1.89 22.95
C ILE A 158 -16.15 1.44 23.83
N ASP A 159 -15.89 0.61 24.84
CA ASP A 159 -16.91 0.00 25.69
C ASP A 159 -17.72 1.04 26.49
N ASN A 160 -17.08 2.14 26.90
CA ASN A 160 -17.74 3.24 27.61
C ASN A 160 -18.33 4.32 26.69
N GLY A 161 -18.19 4.18 25.37
CA GLY A 161 -18.76 5.07 24.36
C GLY A 161 -18.04 6.41 24.18
N THR A 162 -16.86 6.61 24.77
CA THR A 162 -16.03 7.81 24.53
C THR A 162 -15.39 7.81 23.14
N VAL A 163 -15.10 6.63 22.61
CA VAL A 163 -14.66 6.41 21.23
C VAL A 163 -15.79 5.77 20.44
N LYS A 164 -16.02 6.27 19.22
CA LYS A 164 -16.95 5.66 18.26
C LYS A 164 -16.19 5.27 17.02
N LEU A 165 -16.42 4.05 16.55
CA LEU A 165 -15.82 3.54 15.33
C LEU A 165 -16.84 3.48 14.19
N ASP A 166 -16.36 3.61 12.96
CA ASP A 166 -17.13 3.21 11.78
C ASP A 166 -17.18 1.67 11.62
N ALA A 167 -17.81 1.19 10.54
CA ALA A 167 -17.95 -0.24 10.28
C ALA A 167 -16.62 -0.97 9.97
N TRP A 168 -15.54 -0.22 9.72
CA TRP A 168 -14.20 -0.72 9.41
C TRP A 168 -13.21 -0.53 10.56
N GLY A 169 -13.73 -0.24 11.76
CA GLY A 169 -12.91 -0.09 12.96
C GLY A 169 -12.11 1.21 13.01
N ARG A 170 -12.43 2.22 12.19
CA ARG A 170 -11.76 3.53 12.20
C ARG A 170 -12.46 4.49 13.13
N GLU A 171 -11.69 5.26 13.89
CA GLU A 171 -12.23 6.23 14.84
C GLU A 171 -12.89 7.42 14.13
N LEU A 172 -14.12 7.74 14.53
CA LEU A 172 -14.80 8.96 14.14
C LEU A 172 -14.26 10.13 14.96
N SER A 173 -13.96 11.25 14.31
CA SER A 173 -13.44 12.47 14.95
C SER A 173 -14.39 13.09 16.00
N GLY A 174 -15.69 12.84 15.86
CA GLY A 174 -16.74 13.51 16.65
C GLY A 174 -17.00 14.96 16.26
N GLU A 175 -16.25 15.52 15.30
CA GLU A 175 -16.44 16.88 14.82
C GLU A 175 -17.78 17.04 14.08
N ALA A 176 -18.44 18.17 14.32
CA ALA A 176 -19.67 18.51 13.63
C ALA A 176 -19.38 18.95 12.19
N ASP A 177 -20.03 18.31 11.22
CA ASP A 177 -19.94 18.63 9.80
C ASP A 177 -21.28 18.29 9.12
N GLU A 178 -21.76 19.10 8.18
CA GLU A 178 -23.05 18.86 7.52
C GLU A 178 -22.97 17.82 6.39
N ARG A 179 -21.76 17.55 5.89
CA ARG A 179 -21.49 16.72 4.72
C ARG A 179 -20.86 15.38 5.06
N TRP A 180 -20.02 15.31 6.10
CA TRP A 180 -19.12 14.20 6.35
C TRP A 180 -19.28 13.55 7.74
N ASN A 181 -19.16 12.23 7.78
CA ASN A 181 -18.81 11.49 8.99
C ASN A 181 -17.27 11.42 9.07
N LYS A 182 -16.66 12.48 9.59
CA LYS A 182 -15.20 12.64 9.58
C LYS A 182 -14.49 11.58 10.43
N LEU A 183 -13.46 10.96 9.86
CA LEU A 183 -12.49 10.10 10.53
C LEU A 183 -11.44 10.94 11.27
N ALA A 184 -10.98 10.46 12.42
CA ALA A 184 -10.07 11.16 13.34
C ALA A 184 -8.62 11.27 12.84
N ASP A 185 -8.22 10.42 11.89
CA ASP A 185 -6.85 10.29 11.37
C ASP A 185 -6.69 10.76 9.91
N VAL A 186 -7.78 11.22 9.29
CA VAL A 186 -7.78 11.74 7.92
C VAL A 186 -7.58 13.26 7.94
N PRO A 187 -6.61 13.83 7.17
CA PRO A 187 -6.35 15.27 7.16
C PRO A 187 -7.53 16.12 6.68
N GLU A 188 -7.67 17.35 7.21
CA GLU A 188 -8.82 18.22 6.91
C GLU A 188 -8.97 18.54 5.41
N PHE A 189 -7.87 18.73 4.68
CA PHE A 189 -7.90 19.04 3.25
C PHE A 189 -8.65 17.98 2.43
N VAL A 190 -8.71 16.74 2.93
CA VAL A 190 -9.45 15.66 2.29
C VAL A 190 -10.94 16.03 2.24
N TYR A 191 -11.52 16.61 3.28
CA TYR A 191 -12.93 17.01 3.27
C TYR A 191 -13.21 18.27 2.43
N GLU A 192 -12.15 18.97 1.98
CA GLU A 192 -12.20 20.20 1.20
C GLU A 192 -12.04 19.98 -0.32
N LEU A 193 -11.44 18.86 -0.76
CA LEU A 193 -11.31 18.56 -2.20
C LEU A 193 -12.67 18.60 -2.91
N ALA A 194 -12.68 19.14 -4.14
CA ALA A 194 -13.90 19.39 -4.91
C ALA A 194 -14.77 18.13 -5.01
N ALA A 195 -15.96 18.19 -4.41
CA ALA A 195 -16.81 17.01 -4.22
C ALA A 195 -18.25 17.24 -4.72
N PRO A 196 -18.48 17.44 -6.03
CA PRO A 196 -19.84 17.51 -6.55
C PRO A 196 -20.53 16.16 -6.31
N ALA A 197 -21.59 16.16 -5.51
CA ALA A 197 -22.34 14.97 -5.13
C ALA A 197 -23.84 15.32 -5.10
N ASP A 198 -24.67 14.42 -5.60
CA ASP A 198 -26.13 14.51 -5.41
C ASP A 198 -26.49 14.17 -3.96
N LEU A 199 -25.74 13.24 -3.35
CA LEU A 199 -25.78 12.96 -1.92
C LEU A 199 -24.36 13.06 -1.35
N ASN A 200 -24.17 13.97 -0.39
CA ASN A 200 -22.96 14.00 0.42
C ASN A 200 -22.85 12.72 1.27
N ASN A 201 -21.69 12.49 1.89
CA ASN A 201 -21.43 11.28 2.66
C ASN A 201 -22.49 11.03 3.75
N LYS A 202 -22.80 12.04 4.57
CA LYS A 202 -23.83 11.89 5.63
C LYS A 202 -25.19 11.49 5.08
N SER A 203 -25.65 12.16 4.03
CA SER A 203 -26.95 11.89 3.40
C SER A 203 -26.98 10.52 2.73
N PHE A 204 -25.86 10.11 2.12
CA PHE A 204 -25.72 8.79 1.50
C PHE A 204 -25.78 7.68 2.56
N ILE A 205 -24.97 7.77 3.62
CA ILE A 205 -24.98 6.80 4.73
C ILE A 205 -26.33 6.78 5.43
N ALA A 206 -26.96 7.93 5.69
CA ALA A 206 -28.28 7.98 6.32
C ALA A 206 -29.37 7.32 5.47
N LYS A 207 -29.28 7.43 4.14
CA LYS A 207 -30.28 6.88 3.20
C LYS A 207 -30.05 5.40 2.89
N TYR A 208 -28.79 4.97 2.83
CA TYR A 208 -28.41 3.67 2.27
C TYR A 208 -27.53 2.81 3.18
N GLY A 209 -27.26 3.21 4.42
CA GLY A 209 -26.36 2.50 5.35
C GLY A 209 -26.78 1.07 5.70
N SER A 210 -28.01 0.68 5.40
CA SER A 210 -28.52 -0.70 5.55
C SER A 210 -28.75 -1.43 4.22
N SER A 211 -28.26 -0.88 3.10
CA SER A 211 -28.30 -1.49 1.78
C SER A 211 -27.02 -1.17 1.01
N TRP A 212 -27.05 -0.21 0.08
CA TRP A 212 -25.94 0.11 -0.82
C TRP A 212 -24.66 0.52 -0.07
N ALA A 213 -24.83 1.20 1.07
CA ALA A 213 -23.72 1.71 1.88
C ALA A 213 -23.46 0.83 3.11
N ASP A 214 -23.99 -0.39 3.13
CA ASP A 214 -23.58 -1.37 4.13
C ASP A 214 -22.14 -1.84 3.87
N LYS A 215 -21.53 -2.46 4.87
CA LYS A 215 -20.14 -2.90 4.80
C LYS A 215 -19.90 -3.87 3.63
N ALA A 216 -20.83 -4.80 3.39
CA ALA A 216 -20.65 -5.86 2.42
C ALA A 216 -20.60 -5.35 0.97
N HIS A 217 -21.42 -4.36 0.62
CA HIS A 217 -21.39 -3.74 -0.70
C HIS A 217 -20.16 -2.84 -0.87
N VAL A 218 -19.89 -1.99 0.13
CA VAL A 218 -18.76 -1.07 0.09
C VAL A 218 -17.42 -1.83 0.03
N ASP A 219 -17.28 -2.97 0.71
CA ASP A 219 -16.09 -3.81 0.63
C ASP A 219 -15.86 -4.32 -0.80
N LYS A 220 -16.89 -4.88 -1.45
CA LYS A 220 -16.80 -5.35 -2.86
C LYS A 220 -16.38 -4.22 -3.81
N TRP A 221 -16.95 -3.03 -3.62
CA TRP A 221 -16.61 -1.87 -4.43
C TRP A 221 -15.18 -1.41 -4.19
N ALA A 222 -14.75 -1.43 -2.92
CA ALA A 222 -13.39 -1.07 -2.55
C ALA A 222 -12.35 -2.04 -3.13
N ASP A 223 -12.68 -3.33 -3.22
CA ASP A 223 -11.80 -4.33 -3.84
C ASP A 223 -11.55 -4.06 -5.33
N HIS A 224 -12.59 -3.62 -6.06
CA HIS A 224 -12.39 -3.17 -7.44
C HIS A 224 -11.39 -2.01 -7.52
N VAL A 225 -11.50 -1.01 -6.63
CA VAL A 225 -10.56 0.13 -6.58
C VAL A 225 -9.13 -0.34 -6.26
N ARG A 226 -8.97 -1.21 -5.27
CA ARG A 226 -7.66 -1.75 -4.88
C ARG A 226 -7.00 -2.52 -6.02
N GLU A 227 -7.70 -3.47 -6.62
CA GLU A 227 -7.12 -4.32 -7.67
C GLU A 227 -6.85 -3.54 -8.97
N TYR A 228 -7.70 -2.56 -9.31
CA TYR A 228 -7.46 -1.66 -10.44
C TYR A 228 -6.17 -0.83 -10.26
N TYR A 229 -6.03 -0.15 -9.12
CA TYR A 229 -4.88 0.71 -8.89
C TYR A 229 -3.61 -0.05 -8.50
N LYS A 230 -3.74 -1.26 -7.97
CA LYS A 230 -2.61 -2.20 -7.83
C LYS A 230 -2.00 -2.53 -9.19
N ALA A 231 -2.81 -2.74 -10.23
CA ALA A 231 -2.29 -2.96 -11.58
C ALA A 231 -1.57 -1.72 -12.13
N GLN A 232 -2.11 -0.52 -11.90
CA GLN A 232 -1.58 0.72 -12.50
C GLN A 232 -0.41 1.35 -11.74
N LEU A 233 -0.40 1.28 -10.42
CA LEU A 233 0.59 1.94 -9.56
C LEU A 233 1.74 1.02 -9.16
N ASN A 234 1.69 -0.27 -9.52
CA ASN A 234 2.75 -1.24 -9.29
C ASN A 234 3.14 -1.91 -10.62
N VAL A 235 3.89 -1.17 -11.44
CA VAL A 235 4.28 -1.54 -12.80
C VAL A 235 5.79 -1.68 -12.88
N ASP A 236 6.28 -2.70 -13.57
CA ASP A 236 7.68 -2.80 -13.98
C ASP A 236 7.71 -3.25 -15.45
N TYR A 237 8.15 -2.36 -16.34
CA TYR A 237 8.13 -2.60 -17.78
C TYR A 237 8.88 -3.87 -18.20
N ARG A 238 9.81 -4.36 -17.38
CA ARG A 238 10.68 -5.51 -17.67
C ARG A 238 9.94 -6.84 -17.50
N ASN A 239 8.95 -6.89 -16.61
CA ASN A 239 8.22 -8.12 -16.26
C ASN A 239 6.70 -8.02 -16.47
N ILE A 240 6.18 -6.86 -16.89
CA ILE A 240 4.75 -6.67 -17.13
C ILE A 240 4.21 -7.62 -18.22
N ASP A 241 3.18 -8.37 -17.85
CA ASP A 241 2.42 -9.24 -18.74
C ASP A 241 1.16 -8.53 -19.25
N THR A 242 0.99 -8.52 -20.57
CA THR A 242 -0.11 -7.78 -21.21
C THR A 242 -1.47 -8.38 -20.89
N GLU A 243 -1.59 -9.70 -20.87
CA GLU A 243 -2.87 -10.37 -20.62
C GLU A 243 -3.32 -10.15 -19.17
N SER A 244 -2.44 -10.44 -18.20
CA SER A 244 -2.71 -10.26 -16.78
C SER A 244 -3.05 -8.80 -16.43
N PHE A 245 -2.31 -7.83 -17.00
CA PHE A 245 -2.62 -6.41 -16.82
C PHE A 245 -3.99 -6.06 -17.41
N THR A 246 -4.28 -6.51 -18.63
CA THR A 246 -5.55 -6.22 -19.31
C THR A 246 -6.73 -6.80 -18.52
N GLU A 247 -6.63 -8.02 -18.03
CA GLU A 247 -7.67 -8.63 -17.19
C GLU A 247 -7.89 -7.87 -15.88
N ALA A 248 -6.81 -7.43 -15.23
CA ALA A 248 -6.91 -6.65 -14.00
C ALA A 248 -7.62 -5.30 -14.23
N ILE A 249 -7.39 -4.65 -15.36
CA ILE A 249 -8.08 -3.41 -15.73
C ILE A 249 -9.56 -3.69 -16.07
N VAL A 250 -9.82 -4.60 -17.01
CA VAL A 250 -11.17 -4.86 -17.54
C VAL A 250 -12.11 -5.41 -16.46
N THR A 251 -11.64 -6.33 -15.61
CA THR A 251 -12.47 -6.97 -14.58
C THR A 251 -12.90 -5.99 -13.48
N ASN A 252 -12.11 -4.95 -13.26
CA ASN A 252 -12.37 -3.96 -12.21
C ASN A 252 -13.04 -2.69 -12.74
N MET A 253 -13.39 -2.64 -14.03
CA MET A 253 -14.11 -1.51 -14.62
C MET A 253 -15.56 -1.88 -14.95
N GLY A 254 -16.46 -0.91 -14.79
CA GLY A 254 -17.87 -1.01 -15.18
C GLY A 254 -18.02 -0.86 -16.69
N LEU A 255 -17.60 -1.87 -17.45
CA LEU A 255 -17.62 -1.86 -18.93
C LEU A 255 -18.79 -2.66 -19.47
N ASP A 256 -19.39 -2.15 -20.55
CA ASP A 256 -20.24 -2.97 -21.42
C ASP A 256 -19.40 -3.80 -22.40
N GLY A 257 -20.03 -4.66 -23.20
CA GLY A 257 -19.31 -5.54 -24.13
C GLY A 257 -18.53 -4.80 -25.23
N PHE A 258 -18.98 -3.60 -25.63
CA PHE A 258 -18.29 -2.79 -26.62
C PHE A 258 -17.05 -2.13 -26.00
N ALA A 259 -17.21 -1.44 -24.86
CA ALA A 259 -16.10 -0.81 -24.14
C ALA A 259 -15.06 -1.83 -23.66
N THR A 260 -15.49 -3.04 -23.31
CA THR A 260 -14.59 -4.17 -23.00
C THR A 260 -13.71 -4.53 -24.20
N SER A 261 -14.29 -4.56 -25.40
CA SER A 261 -13.57 -4.89 -26.63
C SER A 261 -12.57 -3.80 -27.00
N GLU A 262 -12.95 -2.53 -26.86
CA GLU A 262 -12.05 -1.39 -27.08
C GLU A 262 -10.88 -1.39 -26.09
N ALA A 263 -11.17 -1.54 -24.78
CA ALA A 263 -10.11 -1.59 -23.76
C ALA A 263 -9.08 -2.69 -24.08
N ARG A 264 -9.52 -3.89 -24.47
CA ARG A 264 -8.64 -5.01 -24.85
C ARG A 264 -7.79 -4.73 -26.09
N GLN A 265 -8.26 -3.90 -27.02
CA GLN A 265 -7.49 -3.50 -28.21
C GLN A 265 -6.46 -2.42 -27.88
N GLU A 266 -6.75 -1.53 -26.93
CA GLU A 266 -5.88 -0.41 -26.57
C GLU A 266 -4.82 -0.76 -25.52
N MET A 267 -5.08 -1.72 -24.61
CA MET A 267 -4.10 -2.08 -23.56
C MET A 267 -2.71 -2.47 -24.11
N PRO A 268 -2.58 -3.24 -25.21
CA PRO A 268 -1.27 -3.51 -25.81
C PRO A 268 -0.47 -2.24 -26.19
N ASN A 269 -1.14 -1.17 -26.62
CA ASN A 269 -0.50 0.10 -26.96
C ASN A 269 0.08 0.77 -25.71
N TYR A 270 -0.66 0.79 -24.61
CA TYR A 270 -0.18 1.31 -23.32
C TYR A 270 1.00 0.49 -22.79
N ILE A 271 0.93 -0.84 -22.83
CA ILE A 271 2.04 -1.70 -22.40
C ILE A 271 3.30 -1.48 -23.26
N ALA A 272 3.13 -1.33 -24.58
CA ALA A 272 4.23 -1.01 -25.47
C ALA A 272 4.87 0.36 -25.12
N TRP A 273 4.04 1.35 -24.80
CA TRP A 273 4.50 2.66 -24.35
C TRP A 273 5.25 2.59 -23.01
N LEU A 274 4.79 1.82 -22.02
CA LEU A 274 5.50 1.61 -20.76
C LEU A 274 6.91 1.02 -20.99
N LYS A 275 7.01 0.05 -21.90
CA LYS A 275 8.28 -0.57 -22.30
C LYS A 275 9.20 0.41 -23.02
N GLN A 276 8.66 1.26 -23.87
CA GLN A 276 9.42 2.28 -24.59
C GLN A 276 9.98 3.37 -23.67
N ASN A 277 9.24 3.72 -22.61
CA ASN A 277 9.59 4.81 -21.69
C ASN A 277 10.18 4.32 -20.36
N HIS A 278 10.55 3.04 -20.27
CA HIS A 278 11.22 2.42 -19.12
C HIS A 278 10.52 2.69 -17.77
N VAL A 279 9.19 2.62 -17.76
CA VAL A 279 8.40 2.99 -16.58
C VAL A 279 8.43 1.88 -15.52
N ILE A 280 8.85 2.24 -14.31
CA ILE A 280 8.75 1.42 -13.11
C ILE A 280 8.10 2.25 -12.00
N LEU A 281 6.95 1.79 -11.52
CA LEU A 281 6.19 2.38 -10.42
C LEU A 281 6.04 1.38 -9.28
N ARG A 282 6.01 1.90 -8.05
CA ARG A 282 5.62 1.15 -6.87
C ARG A 282 4.60 1.95 -6.10
N GLY A 283 3.49 1.34 -5.71
CA GLY A 283 2.41 2.06 -5.07
C GLY A 283 1.11 1.29 -4.98
N TYR A 284 0.11 1.97 -4.44
CA TYR A 284 -1.21 1.43 -4.18
C TYR A 284 -2.24 2.55 -4.08
N ALA A 285 -3.51 2.16 -4.06
CA ALA A 285 -4.60 3.03 -3.63
C ALA A 285 -5.56 2.26 -2.70
N ASP A 286 -5.98 2.90 -1.61
CA ASP A 286 -6.96 2.37 -0.65
C ASP A 286 -8.14 3.33 -0.49
N PRO A 287 -9.37 2.87 -0.70
CA PRO A 287 -10.52 3.69 -0.41
C PRO A 287 -10.70 3.91 1.10
N GLU A 288 -11.10 5.12 1.47
CA GLU A 288 -11.65 5.40 2.80
C GLU A 288 -13.12 4.96 2.78
N ASN A 289 -13.36 3.68 3.09
CA ASN A 289 -14.64 3.00 2.89
C ASN A 289 -15.86 3.72 3.52
N SER A 290 -15.69 4.37 4.67
CA SER A 290 -16.77 5.13 5.32
C SER A 290 -17.01 6.52 4.73
N LEU A 291 -16.16 6.99 3.83
CA LEU A 291 -16.23 8.30 3.18
C LEU A 291 -16.87 8.24 1.78
N VAL A 292 -17.64 7.20 1.48
CA VAL A 292 -18.38 7.09 0.22
C VAL A 292 -19.47 8.16 0.15
N ARG A 293 -19.63 8.74 -1.05
CA ARG A 293 -20.69 9.68 -1.41
C ARG A 293 -21.29 9.27 -2.76
N TYR A 294 -22.35 9.94 -3.20
CA TYR A 294 -23.05 9.57 -4.43
C TYR A 294 -23.25 10.76 -5.36
N ALA A 295 -22.96 10.55 -6.64
CA ALA A 295 -23.29 11.48 -7.72
C ALA A 295 -24.10 10.75 -8.80
N ARG A 296 -24.62 11.49 -9.78
CA ARG A 296 -25.46 10.94 -10.85
C ARG A 296 -24.86 9.73 -11.56
N SER A 297 -23.54 9.66 -11.65
CA SER A 297 -22.81 8.57 -12.29
C SER A 297 -22.61 7.32 -11.42
N GLY A 298 -22.87 7.42 -10.11
CA GLY A 298 -22.65 6.34 -9.15
C GLY A 298 -21.96 6.80 -7.85
N PRO A 299 -21.59 5.84 -6.99
CA PRO A 299 -20.75 6.06 -5.82
C PRO A 299 -19.40 6.69 -6.21
N ILE A 300 -18.89 7.54 -5.32
CA ILE A 300 -17.56 8.11 -5.41
C ILE A 300 -16.87 7.81 -4.08
N PHE A 301 -15.72 7.15 -4.17
CA PHE A 301 -14.83 6.92 -3.04
C PHE A 301 -13.86 8.08 -2.90
N ARG A 302 -13.62 8.47 -1.65
CA ARG A 302 -12.40 9.16 -1.31
C ARG A 302 -11.31 8.10 -1.13
N THR A 303 -10.23 8.20 -1.89
CA THR A 303 -9.21 7.15 -1.98
C THR A 303 -7.86 7.73 -1.62
N HIS A 304 -7.20 7.14 -0.62
CA HIS A 304 -5.79 7.37 -0.35
C HIS A 304 -4.97 6.71 -1.46
N PHE A 305 -4.00 7.41 -2.02
CA PHE A 305 -3.01 6.81 -2.89
C PHE A 305 -1.62 7.07 -2.35
N LYS A 306 -0.73 6.12 -2.59
CA LYS A 306 0.68 6.30 -2.35
C LYS A 306 1.48 5.64 -3.44
N PHE A 307 2.35 6.38 -4.11
CA PHE A 307 3.18 5.81 -5.16
C PHE A 307 4.54 6.50 -5.28
N MET A 308 5.48 5.81 -5.91
CA MET A 308 6.81 6.29 -6.24
C MET A 308 7.11 5.95 -7.69
N ILE A 309 7.62 6.94 -8.42
CA ILE A 309 8.27 6.68 -9.70
C ILE A 309 9.67 6.18 -9.40
N VAL A 310 9.91 4.89 -9.61
CA VAL A 310 11.25 4.30 -9.46
C VAL A 310 12.09 4.64 -10.69
N GLU A 311 11.50 4.46 -11.88
CA GLU A 311 12.14 4.72 -13.17
C GLU A 311 11.10 5.20 -14.19
N ALA A 312 11.49 6.09 -15.10
CA ALA A 312 10.71 6.57 -16.24
C ALA A 312 11.60 7.49 -17.09
N ASP A 313 11.48 7.48 -18.42
CA ASP A 313 12.21 8.43 -19.28
C ASP A 313 11.68 9.87 -19.14
N ASP A 314 10.37 10.00 -19.00
CA ASP A 314 9.65 11.26 -18.77
C ASP A 314 8.74 11.09 -17.54
N THR A 315 8.99 11.84 -16.47
CA THR A 315 8.19 11.75 -15.24
C THR A 315 6.87 12.53 -15.31
N THR A 316 6.61 13.23 -16.42
CA THR A 316 5.34 13.94 -16.66
C THR A 316 4.23 13.05 -17.19
N GLN A 317 4.58 11.86 -17.65
CA GLN A 317 3.70 10.84 -18.18
C GLN A 317 4.17 9.48 -17.65
N THR A 318 3.43 8.88 -16.74
CA THR A 318 3.90 7.68 -16.01
C THR A 318 2.83 6.63 -15.77
N VAL A 319 1.54 6.98 -15.88
CA VAL A 319 0.40 6.10 -15.60
C VAL A 319 -0.62 6.18 -16.75
N MET A 320 -1.59 5.25 -16.80
CA MET A 320 -2.67 5.28 -17.80
C MET A 320 -3.44 6.60 -17.79
N ASP A 321 -3.48 7.29 -16.66
CA ASP A 321 -4.19 8.56 -16.52
C ASP A 321 -3.51 9.75 -17.20
N ASN A 322 -2.21 9.65 -17.52
CA ASN A 322 -1.43 10.73 -18.12
C ASN A 322 -0.49 10.32 -19.26
N TRP A 323 -0.47 9.05 -19.70
CA TRP A 323 0.35 8.59 -20.85
C TRP A 323 -0.03 9.24 -22.19
N ASN A 324 -1.25 9.79 -22.27
CA ASN A 324 -1.74 10.60 -23.38
C ASN A 324 -2.49 11.81 -22.80
N ALA A 325 -1.73 12.70 -22.14
CA ALA A 325 -2.28 13.84 -21.42
C ALA A 325 -3.24 14.66 -22.30
N SER A 326 -4.50 14.76 -21.87
CA SER A 326 -5.52 15.58 -22.51
C SER A 326 -5.71 16.89 -21.75
N VAL A 327 -6.60 17.77 -22.21
CA VAL A 327 -6.97 18.97 -21.45
C VAL A 327 -7.54 18.68 -20.06
N PHE A 328 -8.02 17.45 -19.82
CA PHE A 328 -8.66 17.02 -18.58
C PHE A 328 -7.70 16.41 -17.54
N SER A 329 -6.52 15.96 -17.96
CA SER A 329 -5.54 15.29 -17.10
C SER A 329 -4.37 16.23 -16.80
N ASP A 330 -3.84 16.19 -15.58
CA ASP A 330 -2.64 16.94 -15.26
C ASP A 330 -1.38 16.23 -15.78
N SER A 331 -0.44 17.02 -16.31
CA SER A 331 0.95 16.59 -16.50
C SER A 331 1.73 16.96 -15.25
N PHE A 332 2.53 16.03 -14.73
CA PHE A 332 3.17 16.20 -13.43
C PHE A 332 4.68 16.37 -13.52
N GLU A 333 5.28 17.39 -12.92
CA GLU A 333 6.74 17.40 -12.74
C GLU A 333 7.16 16.64 -11.47
N MET A 334 6.89 15.33 -11.45
CA MET A 334 7.29 14.46 -10.34
C MET A 334 8.76 14.03 -10.44
N LYS A 335 9.32 13.64 -9.30
CA LYS A 335 10.70 13.21 -9.12
C LYS A 335 10.76 11.70 -8.98
N LYS A 336 11.83 11.10 -9.50
CA LYS A 336 12.13 9.68 -9.26
C LYS A 336 12.57 9.48 -7.80
N GLY A 337 12.25 8.33 -7.22
CA GLY A 337 12.69 7.93 -5.88
C GLY A 337 12.04 8.69 -4.73
N VAL A 338 10.94 9.41 -4.98
CA VAL A 338 10.16 10.14 -3.96
C VAL A 338 8.80 9.48 -3.79
N TRP A 339 8.37 9.30 -2.53
CA TRP A 339 7.02 8.85 -2.24
C TRP A 339 6.03 10.03 -2.33
N TYR A 340 5.04 9.88 -3.18
CA TYR A 340 3.89 10.75 -3.30
C TYR A 340 2.74 10.14 -2.49
N ASP A 341 2.28 10.86 -1.48
CA ASP A 341 1.21 10.42 -0.57
C ASP A 341 0.06 11.43 -0.68
N GLY A 342 -1.13 10.95 -1.01
CA GLY A 342 -2.22 11.84 -1.34
C GLY A 342 -3.59 11.20 -1.33
N TYR A 343 -4.57 11.99 -1.73
CA TYR A 343 -5.95 11.57 -1.83
C TYR A 343 -6.53 12.02 -3.17
N ALA A 344 -7.36 11.16 -3.75
CA ALA A 344 -8.12 11.41 -4.97
C ALA A 344 -9.56 10.92 -4.81
N ASP A 345 -10.45 11.44 -5.63
CA ASP A 345 -11.77 10.83 -5.80
C ASP A 345 -11.72 9.73 -6.87
N VAL A 346 -12.25 8.56 -6.55
CA VAL A 346 -12.45 7.46 -7.51
C VAL A 346 -13.93 7.26 -7.74
N SER A 347 -14.36 7.32 -9.00
CA SER A 347 -15.76 7.24 -9.41
C SER A 347 -16.11 5.83 -9.86
N LEU A 348 -17.21 5.29 -9.33
CA LEU A 348 -17.72 4.00 -9.73
C LEU A 348 -18.95 4.11 -10.63
N THR A 349 -19.20 3.06 -11.42
CA THR A 349 -20.38 2.89 -12.26
C THR A 349 -20.76 1.41 -12.35
N THR A 350 -21.98 1.11 -12.79
CA THR A 350 -22.43 -0.27 -13.01
C THR A 350 -22.04 -0.80 -14.39
N ASN A 351 -21.67 -2.07 -14.48
CA ASN A 351 -21.45 -2.77 -15.77
C ASN A 351 -22.74 -3.18 -16.51
N PHE A 352 -23.93 -3.06 -15.90
CA PHE A 352 -25.21 -3.44 -16.53
C PHE A 352 -26.12 -2.26 -16.91
N GLY A 353 -25.66 -1.01 -16.70
CA GLY A 353 -26.42 0.21 -17.03
C GLY A 353 -27.72 0.44 -16.25
N ASN A 354 -28.10 -0.48 -15.36
CA ASN A 354 -29.34 -0.49 -14.58
C ASN A 354 -29.14 -0.10 -13.10
N ASN A 355 -27.94 0.36 -12.73
CA ASN A 355 -27.52 0.80 -11.39
C ASN A 355 -27.75 -0.23 -10.26
N GLN A 356 -27.48 -1.50 -10.51
CA GLN A 356 -27.53 -2.53 -9.45
C GLN A 356 -26.36 -2.35 -8.48
N GLU A 357 -26.65 -2.44 -7.18
CA GLU A 357 -25.70 -2.19 -6.09
C GLU A 357 -24.50 -3.14 -6.11
N GLU A 358 -24.70 -4.40 -6.47
CA GLU A 358 -23.65 -5.43 -6.45
C GLU A 358 -22.69 -5.38 -7.67
N HIS A 359 -22.91 -4.42 -8.56
CA HIS A 359 -22.30 -4.36 -9.88
C HIS A 359 -21.49 -3.09 -10.12
N TYR A 360 -21.25 -2.30 -9.07
CA TYR A 360 -20.38 -1.13 -9.17
C TYR A 360 -18.91 -1.53 -9.24
N ALA A 361 -18.26 -0.98 -10.26
CA ALA A 361 -16.84 -1.10 -10.56
C ALA A 361 -16.33 0.28 -11.04
N LEU A 362 -15.04 0.44 -11.32
CA LEU A 362 -14.52 1.76 -11.70
C LEU A 362 -15.15 2.25 -13.00
N ARG A 363 -15.43 3.54 -13.08
CA ARG A 363 -15.99 4.13 -14.29
C ARG A 363 -15.00 3.99 -15.46
N TYR A 364 -15.51 3.78 -16.68
CA TYR A 364 -14.62 3.66 -17.85
C TYR A 364 -13.71 4.88 -18.07
N THR A 365 -14.22 6.06 -17.73
CA THR A 365 -13.51 7.34 -17.82
C THR A 365 -12.85 7.73 -16.49
N GLU A 366 -12.59 6.77 -15.62
CA GLU A 366 -11.94 7.02 -14.35
C GLU A 366 -10.53 7.58 -14.57
N ASN A 367 -10.13 8.54 -13.74
CA ASN A 367 -8.83 9.17 -13.77
C ASN A 367 -8.55 9.72 -12.35
N MET A 368 -7.62 9.08 -11.63
CA MET A 368 -7.20 9.48 -10.28
C MET A 368 -6.63 10.90 -10.26
N PHE A 369 -6.00 11.27 -11.37
CA PHE A 369 -5.20 12.48 -11.56
C PHE A 369 -5.96 13.57 -12.36
N LEU A 370 -7.29 13.56 -12.26
CA LEU A 370 -8.13 14.59 -12.84
C LEU A 370 -7.92 15.92 -12.09
N LYS A 371 -7.71 17.00 -12.85
CA LYS A 371 -7.58 18.37 -12.32
C LYS A 371 -8.58 18.67 -11.21
N GLU A 372 -8.08 19.25 -10.11
CA GLU A 372 -8.85 19.66 -8.93
C GLU A 372 -9.48 18.54 -8.08
N ARG A 373 -9.32 17.26 -8.47
CA ARG A 373 -9.93 16.11 -7.77
C ARG A 373 -8.94 15.25 -6.99
N TYR A 374 -7.69 15.67 -6.92
CA TYR A 374 -6.68 15.04 -6.08
C TYR A 374 -5.77 16.09 -5.44
N LYS A 375 -5.07 15.68 -4.38
CA LYS A 375 -3.98 16.43 -3.77
C LYS A 375 -2.99 15.46 -3.14
N TYR A 376 -1.71 15.76 -3.26
CA TYR A 376 -0.64 14.98 -2.65
C TYR A 376 0.36 15.87 -1.93
N GLU A 377 1.16 15.23 -1.08
CA GLU A 377 2.34 15.77 -0.42
C GLU A 377 3.57 14.99 -0.92
N GLU A 378 4.72 15.68 -1.02
CA GLU A 378 6.01 15.03 -1.29
C GLU A 378 6.61 14.56 0.04
N ASN A 379 6.74 13.25 0.24
CA ASN A 379 7.45 12.70 1.40
C ASN A 379 8.92 12.48 1.02
N LYS A 380 9.81 13.23 1.67
CA LYS A 380 11.27 13.19 1.44
C LYS A 380 11.99 12.14 2.27
#